data_AF-A0A964QWX2-F1
#
_entry.id   AF-A0A964QWX2-F1
#
_cell.length_a   1.000
_cell.length_b   1.000
_cell.length_c   1.000
_cell.angle_alpha   90.00
_cell.angle_beta   90.00
_cell.angle_gamma   90.00
#
_symmetry.space_group_name_H-M   'P 1'
#
loop_
_entity.id
_entity.type
_entity.pdbx_description
1 polymer ?
#
loop_
_entity_poly.entity_id
_entity_poly.type
_entity_poly.pdbx_seq_one_letter_code
_entity_poly.pdbx_strand_id
1 'polypeptide(L)'
;MKLDSLPINWFDLLLLVWLGMGIFRGRKRGMSAELLTFLQWVAIVIASSILYAPIGNWLWQSSKVFGLLFSYIVGYAVTAGLVAIIFVLGKRQFGGKLVGSDAFGKWEYYLGIPAGLLRFTCMMIAILALLNARFYSEKEIKAERKYQMDNFDSEFFPTFQAVQAGVFEKSFTGPYIKKYLGFLLIKPTAPGTGEKPYKQKEWSAP
;
A
#
# COMPACT_ATOMS: atom_id res chain seq x y z
N MET A 1 -31.56 11.27 -0.27
CA MET A 1 -30.56 11.42 0.81
C MET A 1 -29.19 11.44 0.14
N LYS A 2 -28.40 12.51 0.33
CA LYS A 2 -27.09 12.66 -0.32
C LYS A 2 -26.10 11.72 0.34
N LEU A 3 -25.61 10.71 -0.38
CA LEU A 3 -24.55 9.81 0.09
C LEU A 3 -23.23 10.55 0.37
N ASP A 4 -23.09 11.79 -0.12
CA ASP A 4 -21.93 12.67 0.06
C ASP A 4 -21.77 13.24 1.49
N SER A 5 -22.74 13.03 2.39
CA SER A 5 -22.67 13.53 3.78
C SER A 5 -22.27 12.46 4.81
N LEU A 6 -21.95 11.24 4.37
CA LEU A 6 -21.44 10.20 5.25
C LEU A 6 -19.91 10.24 5.27
N PRO A 7 -19.26 10.12 6.44
CA PRO A 7 -17.80 10.09 6.54
C PRO A 7 -17.17 8.82 5.92
N ILE A 8 -17.99 7.90 5.42
CA ILE A 8 -17.60 6.62 4.81
C ILE A 8 -17.50 6.84 3.30
N ASN A 9 -16.28 6.71 2.77
CA ASN A 9 -16.03 6.85 1.33
C ASN A 9 -15.98 5.48 0.63
N TRP A 10 -15.93 5.48 -0.71
CA TRP A 10 -15.77 4.27 -1.53
C TRP A 10 -14.54 3.43 -1.12
N PHE A 11 -13.46 4.09 -0.65
CA PHE A 11 -12.26 3.41 -0.17
C PHE A 11 -12.53 2.62 1.12
N ASP A 12 -13.30 3.16 2.06
CA ASP A 12 -13.61 2.48 3.32
C ASP A 12 -14.46 1.23 3.06
N LEU A 13 -15.41 1.31 2.12
CA LEU A 13 -16.17 0.14 1.66
C LEU A 13 -15.26 -0.90 1.01
N LEU A 14 -14.35 -0.48 0.13
CA LEU A 14 -13.36 -1.36 -0.48
C LEU A 14 -12.48 -2.02 0.58
N LEU A 15 -12.02 -1.27 1.58
CA LEU A 15 -11.20 -1.77 2.68
C LEU A 15 -11.96 -2.83 3.48
N LEU A 16 -13.22 -2.57 3.84
CA LEU A 16 -14.06 -3.54 4.54
C LEU A 16 -14.26 -4.82 3.75
N VAL A 17 -14.58 -4.72 2.45
CA VAL A 17 -14.73 -5.89 1.58
C VAL A 17 -13.40 -6.66 1.46
N TRP A 18 -12.30 -5.95 1.27
CA TRP A 18 -10.96 -6.54 1.16
C TRP A 18 -10.54 -7.30 2.41
N LEU A 19 -10.72 -6.70 3.59
CA LEU A 19 -10.43 -7.34 4.87
C LEU A 19 -11.41 -8.49 5.17
N GLY A 20 -12.68 -8.33 4.81
CA GLY A 20 -13.69 -9.40 4.90
C GLY A 20 -13.33 -10.63 4.07
N MET A 21 -12.79 -10.44 2.86
CA MET A 21 -12.24 -11.54 2.06
C MET A 21 -11.06 -12.21 2.75
N GLY A 22 -10.19 -11.45 3.41
CA GLY A 22 -9.07 -11.97 4.20
C GLY A 22 -9.54 -12.86 5.36
N ILE A 23 -10.53 -12.40 6.13
CA ILE A 23 -11.15 -13.17 7.22
C ILE A 23 -11.77 -14.46 6.68
N PHE A 24 -12.59 -14.37 5.63
CA PHE A 24 -13.26 -15.53 5.06
C PHE A 24 -12.28 -16.57 4.52
N ARG A 25 -11.22 -16.12 3.86
CA ARG A 25 -10.18 -17.00 3.32
C ARG A 25 -9.33 -17.62 4.43
N GLY A 26 -8.96 -16.85 5.45
CA GLY A 26 -8.24 -17.33 6.62
C GLY A 26 -9.03 -18.39 7.38
N ARG A 27 -10.33 -18.15 7.57
CA ARG A 27 -11.26 -19.10 8.18
C ARG A 27 -11.35 -20.43 7.43
N LYS A 28 -11.35 -20.38 6.09
CA LYS A 28 -11.49 -21.59 5.25
C LYS A 28 -10.23 -22.43 5.16
N ARG A 29 -9.05 -21.82 5.31
CA ARG A 29 -7.77 -22.48 5.06
C ARG A 29 -7.02 -22.89 6.33
N GLY A 30 -7.32 -22.24 7.45
CA GLY A 30 -6.61 -22.49 8.70
C GLY A 30 -5.21 -21.87 8.75
N MET A 31 -4.63 -21.87 9.94
CA MET A 31 -3.32 -21.27 10.22
C MET A 31 -2.18 -21.98 9.50
N SER A 32 -2.13 -23.31 9.45
CA SER A 32 -1.07 -24.08 8.80
C SER A 32 -0.90 -23.72 7.33
N ALA A 33 -2.01 -23.51 6.62
CA ALA A 33 -1.98 -23.15 5.20
C ALA A 33 -1.69 -21.65 4.95
N GLU A 34 -2.12 -20.77 5.87
CA GLU A 34 -1.95 -19.33 5.72
C GLU A 34 -0.64 -18.79 6.32
N LEU A 35 -0.05 -19.47 7.32
CA LEU A 35 1.13 -19.01 8.08
C LEU A 35 2.26 -18.49 7.19
N LEU A 36 2.74 -19.33 6.26
CA LEU A 36 3.87 -18.95 5.40
C LEU A 36 3.53 -17.76 4.50
N THR A 37 2.29 -17.68 4.03
CA THR A 37 1.88 -16.58 3.15
C THR A 37 1.66 -15.30 3.96
N PHE A 38 1.10 -15.41 5.17
CA PHE A 38 0.97 -14.31 6.12
C PHE A 38 2.36 -13.74 6.47
N LEU A 39 3.30 -14.59 6.90
CA LEU A 39 4.67 -14.16 7.24
C LEU A 39 5.38 -13.53 6.04
N GLN A 40 5.19 -14.08 4.84
CA GLN A 40 5.71 -13.49 3.61
C GLN A 40 5.23 -12.04 3.43
N TRP A 41 3.93 -11.78 3.55
CA TRP A 41 3.38 -10.44 3.35
C TRP A 41 3.79 -9.44 4.44
N VAL A 42 3.90 -9.89 5.69
CA VAL A 42 4.45 -9.08 6.78
C VAL A 42 5.91 -8.72 6.48
N ALA A 43 6.72 -9.72 6.10
CA ALA A 43 8.12 -9.51 5.75
C ALA A 43 8.28 -8.57 4.54
N ILE A 44 7.44 -8.70 3.52
CA ILE A 44 7.44 -7.80 2.36
C ILE A 44 7.21 -6.36 2.81
N VAL A 45 6.17 -6.09 3.59
CA VAL A 45 5.84 -4.71 3.97
C VAL A 45 6.94 -4.09 4.83
N ILE A 46 7.45 -4.82 5.83
CA ILE A 46 8.50 -4.33 6.73
C ILE A 46 9.84 -4.15 5.99
N ALA A 47 10.27 -5.15 5.22
CA ALA A 47 11.53 -5.07 4.49
C ALA A 47 11.47 -3.96 3.44
N SER A 48 10.36 -3.87 2.70
CA SER A 48 10.20 -2.86 1.66
C SER A 48 10.17 -1.47 2.29
N SER A 49 9.50 -1.25 3.43
CA SER A 49 9.45 0.06 4.09
C SER A 49 10.81 0.55 4.61
N ILE A 50 11.74 -0.36 4.93
CA ILE A 50 13.09 0.00 5.39
C ILE A 50 14.04 0.14 4.19
N LEU A 51 13.97 -0.78 3.24
CA LEU A 51 14.97 -0.93 2.18
C LEU A 51 14.66 -0.12 0.91
N TYR A 52 13.42 0.35 0.70
CA TYR A 52 13.10 1.13 -0.51
C TYR A 52 13.97 2.37 -0.65
N ALA A 53 14.25 3.06 0.46
CA ALA A 53 15.01 4.31 0.47
C ALA A 53 16.50 4.09 0.14
N PRO A 54 17.25 3.21 0.84
CA PRO A 54 18.66 2.98 0.49
C PRO A 54 18.81 2.40 -0.93
N ILE A 55 17.94 1.47 -1.34
CA ILE A 55 18.02 0.87 -2.69
C ILE A 55 17.64 1.88 -3.76
N GLY A 56 16.59 2.67 -3.55
CA GLY A 56 16.18 3.68 -4.52
C GLY A 56 17.19 4.84 -4.61
N ASN A 57 17.84 5.23 -3.51
CA ASN A 57 18.92 6.20 -3.54
C ASN A 57 20.13 5.67 -4.32
N TRP A 58 20.50 4.42 -4.11
CA TRP A 58 21.55 3.75 -4.89
C TRP A 58 21.20 3.71 -6.38
N LEU A 59 19.98 3.31 -6.74
CA LEU A 59 19.50 3.28 -8.14
C LEU A 59 19.50 4.67 -8.79
N TRP A 60 19.07 5.69 -8.06
CA TRP A 60 19.08 7.08 -8.52
C TRP A 60 20.50 7.58 -8.80
N GLN A 61 21.44 7.30 -7.90
CA GLN A 61 22.85 7.70 -8.04
C GLN A 61 23.54 6.97 -9.20
N SER A 62 23.27 5.68 -9.38
CA SER A 62 23.91 4.87 -10.43
C SER A 62 23.35 5.14 -11.82
N SER A 63 22.03 5.30 -11.95
CA SER A 63 21.41 5.39 -13.27
C SER A 63 21.38 6.82 -13.79
N LYS A 64 21.15 7.84 -12.94
CA LYS A 64 20.87 9.26 -13.28
C LYS A 64 19.80 9.52 -14.36
N VAL A 65 19.35 8.50 -15.09
CA VAL A 65 18.31 8.53 -16.13
C VAL A 65 16.92 8.61 -15.51
N PHE A 66 16.72 8.01 -14.33
CA PHE A 66 15.43 7.94 -13.66
C PHE A 66 15.32 8.97 -12.54
N GLY A 67 14.13 9.59 -12.41
CA GLY A 67 13.82 10.46 -11.29
C GLY A 67 13.75 9.71 -9.95
N LEU A 68 13.99 10.42 -8.84
CA LEU A 68 14.04 9.84 -7.50
C LEU A 68 12.77 9.05 -7.13
N LEU A 69 11.60 9.56 -7.50
CA LEU A 69 10.31 8.90 -7.31
C LEU A 69 10.29 7.49 -7.95
N PHE A 70 10.71 7.40 -9.21
CA PHE A 70 10.75 6.13 -9.93
C PHE A 70 11.73 5.16 -9.26
N SER A 71 12.89 5.66 -8.83
CA SER A 71 13.88 4.84 -8.13
C SER A 71 13.36 4.30 -6.79
N TYR A 72 12.57 5.06 -6.02
CA TYR A 72 11.93 4.55 -4.80
C TYR A 72 10.85 3.51 -5.08
N ILE A 73 10.03 3.70 -6.12
CA ILE A 73 9.02 2.72 -6.54
C ILE A 73 9.71 1.41 -6.97
N VAL A 74 10.77 1.50 -7.77
CA VAL A 74 11.56 0.33 -8.19
C VAL A 74 12.24 -0.31 -7.01
N GLY A 75 12.82 0.46 -6.08
CA GLY A 75 13.43 -0.05 -4.86
C GLY A 75 12.45 -0.84 -3.99
N TYR A 76 11.23 -0.33 -3.84
CA TYR A 76 10.13 -1.04 -3.17
C TYR A 76 9.75 -2.34 -3.92
N ALA A 77 9.60 -2.28 -5.24
CA ALA A 77 9.23 -3.47 -6.04
C ALA A 77 10.32 -4.56 -6.01
N VAL A 78 11.60 -4.17 -6.11
CA VAL A 78 12.75 -5.09 -6.06
C VAL A 78 12.83 -5.76 -4.69
N THR A 79 12.68 -5.01 -3.60
CA THR A 79 12.70 -5.57 -2.24
C THR A 79 11.54 -6.52 -2.00
N ALA A 80 10.33 -6.14 -2.39
CA ALA A 80 9.16 -7.02 -2.33
C ALA A 80 9.37 -8.31 -3.13
N GLY A 81 9.93 -8.19 -4.34
CA GLY A 81 10.26 -9.33 -5.21
C GLY A 81 11.28 -10.28 -4.59
N LEU A 82 12.38 -9.74 -4.03
CA LEU A 82 13.42 -10.52 -3.37
C LEU A 82 12.88 -11.30 -2.16
N VAL A 83 12.11 -10.64 -1.29
CA VAL A 83 11.48 -11.29 -0.14
C VAL A 83 10.49 -12.36 -0.62
N ALA A 84 9.67 -12.06 -1.63
CA ALA A 84 8.75 -13.04 -2.19
C ALA A 84 9.47 -14.27 -2.73
N ILE A 85 10.59 -14.10 -3.44
CA ILE A 85 11.40 -15.21 -3.95
C ILE A 85 11.93 -16.07 -2.79
N ILE A 86 12.48 -15.46 -1.74
CA ILE A 86 12.97 -16.18 -0.55
C ILE A 86 11.86 -17.04 0.06
N PHE A 87 10.66 -16.48 0.25
CA PHE A 87 9.53 -17.23 0.81
C PHE A 87 8.98 -18.29 -0.13
N VAL A 88 8.96 -18.06 -1.45
CA VAL A 88 8.53 -19.07 -2.42
C VAL A 88 9.49 -20.26 -2.42
N LEU A 89 10.80 -20.01 -2.38
CA LEU A 89 11.82 -21.07 -2.27
C LEU A 89 11.67 -21.82 -0.94
N GLY A 90 11.53 -21.11 0.18
CA GLY A 90 11.31 -21.74 1.50
C GLY A 90 10.01 -22.54 1.57
N LYS A 91 8.92 -22.05 0.96
CA LYS A 91 7.62 -22.74 0.95
C LYS A 91 7.69 -24.11 0.26
N ARG A 92 8.53 -24.26 -0.77
CA ARG A 92 8.75 -25.57 -1.40
C ARG A 92 9.35 -26.59 -0.43
N GLN A 93 10.15 -26.14 0.55
CA GLN A 93 10.79 -27.01 1.53
C GLN A 93 9.92 -27.30 2.77
N PHE A 94 9.14 -26.32 3.25
CA PHE A 94 8.40 -26.42 4.51
C PHE A 94 6.88 -26.56 4.37
N GLY A 95 6.31 -26.21 3.22
CA GLY A 95 4.86 -26.12 3.03
C GLY A 95 4.12 -27.45 3.21
N GLY A 96 4.70 -28.55 2.72
CA GLY A 96 4.11 -29.88 2.89
C GLY A 96 4.15 -30.39 4.34
N LYS A 97 5.17 -30.01 5.10
CA LYS A 97 5.34 -30.42 6.50
C LYS A 97 4.39 -29.70 7.44
N LEU A 98 4.11 -28.41 7.19
CA LEU A 98 3.21 -27.62 8.03
C LEU A 98 1.74 -27.98 7.83
N VAL A 99 1.31 -28.23 6.58
CA VAL A 99 -0.09 -28.60 6.30
C VAL A 99 -0.39 -30.05 6.70
N GLY A 100 0.62 -30.93 6.63
CA GLY A 100 0.48 -32.34 7.02
C GLY A 100 0.74 -32.64 8.49
N SER A 101 1.22 -31.67 9.28
CA SER A 101 1.39 -31.83 10.73
C SER A 101 0.24 -31.15 11.46
N ASP A 102 -0.21 -31.76 12.56
CA ASP A 102 -1.22 -31.19 13.45
C ASP A 102 -0.61 -30.08 14.34
N ALA A 103 0.16 -29.18 13.73
CA ALA A 103 1.02 -28.22 14.44
C ALA A 103 0.22 -27.20 15.27
N PHE A 104 -1.00 -26.88 14.84
CA PHE A 104 -1.89 -25.94 15.54
C PHE A 104 -3.12 -26.60 16.16
N GLY A 105 -3.46 -27.84 15.79
CA GLY A 105 -4.59 -28.57 16.36
C GLY A 105 -5.87 -27.75 16.42
N LYS A 106 -6.45 -27.64 17.62
CA LYS A 106 -7.70 -26.88 17.88
C LYS A 106 -7.58 -25.38 17.59
N TRP A 107 -6.36 -24.83 17.54
CA TRP A 107 -6.12 -23.41 17.27
C TRP A 107 -6.05 -23.08 15.78
N GLU A 108 -6.04 -24.09 14.89
CA GLU A 108 -5.94 -23.91 13.43
C GLU A 108 -6.98 -22.93 12.89
N TYR A 109 -8.23 -23.05 13.35
CA TYR A 109 -9.33 -22.17 12.98
C TYR A 109 -9.18 -20.75 13.56
N TYR A 110 -8.90 -20.66 14.85
CA TYR A 110 -8.84 -19.38 15.58
C TYR A 110 -7.66 -18.52 15.13
N LEU A 111 -6.53 -19.14 14.77
CA LEU A 111 -5.34 -18.44 14.28
C LEU A 111 -5.40 -18.18 12.77
N GLY A 112 -6.12 -18.99 12.01
CA GLY A 112 -6.32 -18.78 10.57
C GLY A 112 -7.05 -17.47 10.25
N ILE A 113 -8.02 -17.06 11.09
CA ILE A 113 -8.76 -15.80 10.93
C ILE A 113 -7.85 -14.56 11.00
N PRO A 114 -7.11 -14.30 12.10
CA PRO A 114 -6.24 -13.13 12.21
C PRO A 114 -5.07 -13.20 11.22
N ALA A 115 -4.55 -14.38 10.89
CA ALA A 115 -3.52 -14.52 9.86
C ALA A 115 -4.03 -14.10 8.47
N GLY A 116 -5.24 -14.51 8.10
CA GLY A 116 -5.90 -14.09 6.86
C GLY A 116 -6.19 -12.58 6.83
N LEU A 117 -6.65 -12.02 7.95
CA LEU A 117 -6.88 -10.59 8.10
C LEU A 117 -5.57 -9.80 7.91
N LEU A 118 -4.53 -10.12 8.69
CA LEU A 118 -3.24 -9.42 8.65
C LEU A 118 -2.59 -9.49 7.28
N ARG A 119 -2.64 -10.64 6.62
CA ARG A 119 -2.14 -10.80 5.25
C ARG A 119 -2.80 -9.80 4.29
N PHE A 120 -4.13 -9.69 4.32
CA PHE A 120 -4.85 -8.77 3.43
C PHE A 120 -4.61 -7.31 3.81
N THR A 121 -4.43 -7.01 5.09
CA THR A 121 -3.97 -5.70 5.57
C THR A 121 -2.59 -5.36 5.01
N CYS A 122 -1.63 -6.28 5.05
CA CYS A 122 -0.29 -6.07 4.48
C CYS A 122 -0.35 -5.83 2.95
N MET A 123 -1.16 -6.60 2.22
CA MET A 123 -1.39 -6.35 0.79
C MET A 123 -1.95 -4.96 0.54
N MET A 124 -2.92 -4.54 1.34
CA MET A 124 -3.50 -3.19 1.24
C MET A 124 -2.45 -2.12 1.52
N ILE A 125 -1.66 -2.27 2.59
CA ILE A 125 -0.58 -1.33 2.92
C ILE A 125 0.44 -1.24 1.77
N ALA A 126 0.79 -2.36 1.13
CA ALA A 126 1.69 -2.33 -0.03
C ALA A 126 1.12 -1.53 -1.21
N ILE A 127 -0.18 -1.69 -1.50
CA ILE A 127 -0.87 -0.90 -2.53
C ILE A 127 -0.88 0.58 -2.14
N LEU A 128 -1.21 0.89 -0.89
CA LEU A 128 -1.22 2.26 -0.36
C LEU A 128 0.17 2.89 -0.36
N ALA A 129 1.24 2.12 -0.15
CA ALA A 129 2.61 2.61 -0.21
C ALA A 129 2.96 3.12 -1.61
N LEU A 130 2.52 2.39 -2.66
CA LEU A 130 2.69 2.82 -4.04
C LEU A 130 1.81 4.02 -4.38
N LEU A 131 0.57 4.05 -3.88
CA LEU A 131 -0.35 5.17 -4.07
C LEU A 131 0.17 6.47 -3.40
N ASN A 132 0.79 6.35 -2.23
CA ASN A 132 1.35 7.48 -1.48
C ASN A 132 2.70 7.98 -2.02
N ALA A 133 3.36 7.21 -2.89
CA ALA A 133 4.71 7.51 -3.36
C ALA A 133 4.77 8.84 -4.12
N ARG A 134 3.77 9.12 -4.97
CA ARG A 134 3.75 10.32 -5.81
C ARG A 134 3.25 11.55 -5.04
N PHE A 135 4.02 12.63 -5.12
CA PHE A 135 3.63 13.95 -4.66
C PHE A 135 3.08 14.77 -5.83
N TYR A 136 2.00 15.53 -5.59
CA TYR A 136 1.39 16.45 -6.54
C TYR A 136 1.39 17.88 -5.99
N SER A 137 1.88 18.84 -6.78
CA SER A 137 1.88 20.27 -6.42
C SER A 137 0.54 20.94 -6.80
N GLU A 138 0.08 21.95 -6.05
CA GLU A 138 -1.15 22.69 -6.37
C GLU A 138 -1.17 23.29 -7.79
N LYS A 139 0.00 23.61 -8.34
CA LYS A 139 0.13 24.10 -9.72
C LYS A 139 -0.13 23.00 -10.75
N GLU A 140 0.39 21.81 -10.53
CA GLU A 140 0.16 20.65 -11.39
C GLU A 140 -1.33 20.26 -11.37
N ILE A 141 -1.95 20.32 -10.19
CA ILE A 141 -3.38 20.02 -9.98
C ILE A 141 -4.26 20.96 -10.81
N LYS A 142 -3.95 22.26 -10.79
CA LYS A 142 -4.69 23.25 -11.59
C LYS A 142 -4.43 23.09 -13.08
N ALA A 143 -3.19 22.77 -13.47
CA ALA A 143 -2.85 22.52 -14.88
C ALA A 143 -3.55 21.27 -15.43
N GLU A 144 -3.62 20.19 -14.65
CA GLU A 144 -4.26 18.94 -15.05
C GLU A 144 -5.79 19.09 -15.13
N ARG A 145 -6.40 19.82 -14.19
CA ARG A 145 -7.82 20.17 -14.26
C ARG A 145 -8.14 21.02 -15.49
N LYS A 146 -7.31 22.03 -15.76
CA LYS A 146 -7.47 22.87 -16.95
C LYS A 146 -7.35 22.04 -18.23
N TYR A 147 -6.36 21.15 -18.30
CA TYR A 147 -6.21 20.24 -19.44
C TYR A 147 -7.45 19.35 -19.65
N GLN A 148 -8.06 18.85 -18.58
CA GLN A 148 -9.28 18.04 -18.70
C GLN A 148 -10.48 18.86 -19.17
N MET A 149 -10.66 20.06 -18.65
CA MET A 149 -11.71 20.97 -19.12
C MET A 149 -11.49 21.32 -20.60
N ASP A 150 -10.25 21.63 -20.99
CA ASP A 150 -9.94 22.08 -22.35
C ASP A 150 -10.05 20.95 -23.42
N ASN A 151 -9.87 19.68 -23.04
CA ASN A 151 -9.89 18.54 -24.01
C ASN A 151 -11.13 17.64 -23.91
N PHE A 152 -11.77 17.57 -22.74
CA PHE A 152 -12.85 16.62 -22.46
C PHE A 152 -14.14 17.29 -21.98
N ASP A 153 -14.18 18.62 -21.89
CA ASP A 153 -15.32 19.43 -21.39
C ASP A 153 -15.92 18.92 -20.07
N SER A 154 -15.16 18.14 -19.31
CA SER A 154 -15.63 17.44 -18.13
C SER A 154 -14.46 17.04 -17.23
N GLU A 155 -14.70 17.10 -15.91
CA GLU A 155 -13.80 16.55 -14.89
C GLU A 155 -14.18 15.09 -14.54
N PHE A 156 -14.85 14.38 -15.45
CA PHE A 156 -15.47 13.09 -15.16
C PHE A 156 -14.43 11.98 -14.90
N PHE A 157 -13.24 12.08 -15.49
CA PHE A 157 -12.20 11.06 -15.35
C PHE A 157 -11.40 11.26 -14.05
N PRO A 158 -11.46 10.30 -13.10
CA PRO A 158 -10.73 10.42 -11.86
C PRO A 158 -9.23 10.41 -12.14
N THR A 159 -8.55 11.52 -11.81
CA THR A 159 -7.09 11.57 -11.84
C THR A 159 -6.50 10.70 -10.72
N PHE A 160 -5.25 10.27 -10.88
CA PHE A 160 -4.55 9.56 -9.82
C PHE A 160 -4.52 10.36 -8.51
N GLN A 161 -4.44 11.69 -8.59
CA GLN A 161 -4.55 12.57 -7.43
C GLN A 161 -5.96 12.52 -6.81
N ALA A 162 -7.03 12.51 -7.60
CA ALA A 162 -8.39 12.35 -7.07
C ALA A 162 -8.57 11.02 -6.33
N VAL A 163 -7.93 9.95 -6.80
CA VAL A 163 -7.89 8.65 -6.09
C VAL A 163 -7.08 8.77 -4.80
N GLN A 164 -5.89 9.38 -4.84
CA GLN A 164 -5.04 9.57 -3.66
C GLN A 164 -5.73 10.42 -2.58
N ALA A 165 -6.38 11.53 -2.95
CA ALA A 165 -7.19 12.35 -2.04
C ALA A 165 -8.42 11.59 -1.54
N GLY A 166 -9.08 10.83 -2.42
CA GLY A 166 -10.18 9.93 -2.06
C GLY A 166 -9.80 8.94 -0.96
N VAL A 167 -8.59 8.38 -1.05
CA VAL A 167 -8.06 7.37 -0.13
C VAL A 167 -7.48 7.97 1.14
N PHE A 168 -6.63 9.01 1.07
CA PHE A 168 -5.90 9.50 2.24
C PHE A 168 -6.53 10.70 2.95
N GLU A 169 -7.43 11.44 2.30
CA GLU A 169 -7.98 12.69 2.84
C GLU A 169 -9.49 12.62 3.06
N LYS A 170 -10.22 12.05 2.08
CA LYS A 170 -11.69 12.00 2.10
C LYS A 170 -12.24 10.73 2.74
N SER A 171 -11.42 9.72 2.98
CA SER A 171 -11.85 8.49 3.64
C SER A 171 -11.78 8.63 5.16
N PHE A 172 -12.56 7.80 5.86
CA PHE A 172 -12.50 7.73 7.31
C PHE A 172 -11.17 7.14 7.79
N THR A 173 -10.70 6.08 7.15
CA THR A 173 -9.54 5.31 7.61
C THR A 173 -8.19 5.84 7.13
N GLY A 174 -8.15 6.51 5.97
CA GLY A 174 -6.95 7.00 5.31
C GLY A 174 -6.07 7.95 6.14
N PRO A 175 -6.62 8.99 6.77
CA PRO A 175 -5.84 9.90 7.61
C PRO A 175 -5.13 9.18 8.76
N TYR A 176 -5.79 8.21 9.38
CA TYR A 176 -5.21 7.40 10.44
C TYR A 176 -4.10 6.48 9.94
N ILE A 177 -4.26 5.89 8.75
CA ILE A 177 -3.21 5.10 8.09
C ILE A 177 -1.98 5.99 7.84
N LYS A 178 -2.16 7.20 7.31
CA LYS A 178 -1.04 8.13 7.05
C LYS A 178 -0.35 8.56 8.35
N LYS A 179 -1.12 8.79 9.43
CA LYS A 179 -0.60 9.22 10.74
C LYS A 179 0.16 8.10 11.47
N TYR A 180 -0.43 6.91 11.56
CA TYR A 180 0.12 5.82 12.39
C TYR A 180 0.95 4.80 11.61
N LEU A 181 0.63 4.59 10.33
CA LEU A 181 1.31 3.63 9.45
C LEU A 181 2.14 4.32 8.36
N GLY A 182 2.32 5.65 8.43
CA GLY A 182 3.11 6.41 7.46
C GLY A 182 4.56 5.93 7.33
N PHE A 183 5.11 5.30 8.37
CA PHE A 183 6.45 4.69 8.34
C PHE A 183 6.53 3.44 7.45
N LEU A 184 5.40 2.78 7.16
CA LEU A 184 5.30 1.65 6.23
C LEU A 184 5.10 2.10 4.78
N LEU A 185 4.75 3.36 4.55
CA LEU A 185 4.50 3.93 3.24
C LEU A 185 5.78 4.53 2.65
N ILE A 186 5.86 4.56 1.31
CA ILE A 186 6.90 5.31 0.62
C ILE A 186 6.69 6.80 0.92
N LYS A 187 7.76 7.51 1.29
CA LYS A 187 7.69 8.96 1.49
C LYS A 187 7.29 9.67 0.20
N PRO A 188 6.29 10.58 0.23
CA PRO A 188 5.88 11.34 -0.95
C PRO A 188 7.08 12.07 -1.55
N THR A 189 7.38 11.77 -2.81
CA THR A 189 8.53 12.34 -3.52
C THR A 189 8.05 13.04 -4.78
N ALA A 190 8.53 14.26 -5.01
CA ALA A 190 8.18 15.03 -6.20
C ALA A 190 8.71 14.34 -7.47
N PRO A 191 7.95 14.32 -8.58
CA PRO A 191 8.48 13.91 -9.87
C PRO A 191 9.65 14.84 -10.25
N GLY A 192 10.70 14.28 -10.83
CA GLY A 192 12.01 14.92 -11.00
C GLY A 192 12.06 16.05 -12.04
N THR A 193 11.31 17.12 -11.83
CA THR A 193 11.36 18.37 -12.61
C THR A 193 11.47 19.55 -11.66
N GLY A 194 12.65 19.75 -11.05
CA GLY A 194 13.16 21.04 -10.57
C GLY A 194 12.33 21.93 -9.63
N GLU A 195 11.10 21.58 -9.27
CA GLU A 195 10.25 22.38 -8.41
C GLU A 195 10.49 22.00 -6.95
N LYS A 196 11.00 22.99 -6.20
CA LYS A 196 11.31 22.89 -4.78
C LYS A 196 10.08 22.36 -4.02
N PRO A 197 10.25 21.40 -3.10
CA PRO A 197 9.13 20.90 -2.29
C PRO A 197 8.55 22.06 -1.47
N TYR A 198 7.27 22.39 -1.68
CA TYR A 198 6.56 23.30 -0.78
C TYR A 198 6.36 22.58 0.55
N LYS A 199 6.74 23.23 1.66
CA LYS A 199 6.55 22.70 3.01
C LYS A 199 5.07 22.37 3.20
N GLN A 200 4.80 21.12 3.52
CA GLN A 200 3.52 20.67 4.06
C GLN A 200 3.10 21.64 5.18
N LYS A 201 1.92 22.27 5.06
CA LYS A 201 1.28 22.85 6.24
C LYS A 201 0.97 21.68 7.16
N GLU A 202 1.80 21.48 8.17
CA GLU A 202 1.44 20.66 9.33
C GLU A 202 0.18 21.27 9.90
N TRP A 203 -0.96 20.63 9.64
CA TRP A 203 -2.20 20.99 10.28
C TRP A 203 -2.19 20.39 11.68
N SER A 204 -1.67 21.17 12.63
CA SER A 204 -1.99 21.01 14.04
C SER A 204 -3.48 21.27 14.15
N ALA A 205 -4.30 20.22 14.26
CA ALA A 205 -5.69 20.39 14.65
C ALA A 205 -5.72 21.02 16.05
N PRO A 206 -6.61 21.99 16.32
CA PRO A 206 -6.85 22.48 17.69
C PRO A 206 -7.36 21.35 18.61
#